data_AF-A0AAN6L454-F1
#
_entry.id   AF-A0AAN6L454-F1
#
_cell.length_a   1.000
_cell.length_b   1.000
_cell.length_c   1.000
_cell.angle_alpha   90.00
_cell.angle_beta   90.00
_cell.angle_gamma   90.00
#
_symmetry.space_group_name_H-M   'P 1'
#
loop_
_entity.id
_entity.type
_entity.pdbx_description
1 polymer ?
#
loop_
_entity_poly.entity_id
_entity_poly.type
_entity_poly.pdbx_seq_one_letter_code
_entity_poly.pdbx_strand_id
1 'polypeptide(L)'
;MQFTNAIFGAALCGMLASSVSAHMVITSPVPFGQSSLTNSPLINDGSDFPCKQRSGVYDITKMNQMPVGVPQSLAFKGGATHGGGSCQVSVTLDKEPTQNSQWKVIHSIVGGCPSNTTGNLSEDADGTGASVFEFSIPKGMPNGQYSLAWTWFNKIGNREMYMNCAPITVSGGADNNDVFNALPNMFVINIPNEQCASVEGEDFVFPSPGDSAETPFKTALGSSTIGSGCATVMAKGAGSGAAGTPAPASPTSGASSPSGYAAGSASTEATSAAPQMSTSAPAYSQATAGPAGGSAAVTVTTMATITGGAPTAAASSYAPPPADAPAPAAGSGFSSVSSPSSNTTMSSGSCSNGAISCSKPGCVVCIGSNQFGLCDINNCAVPQALADGTSCSGGVVAKRHMTHGRRHLAGRGSF
;
A
#
# COMPACT_ATOMS: atom_id res chain seq x y z
N MET A 1 -52.33 29.31 47.03
CA MET A 1 -51.08 28.54 46.85
C MET A 1 -51.38 27.44 45.86
N GLN A 2 -51.04 27.63 44.58
CA GLN A 2 -51.13 26.60 43.55
C GLN A 2 -49.71 26.08 43.31
N PHE A 3 -49.47 24.80 43.59
CA PHE A 3 -48.22 24.12 43.27
C PHE A 3 -48.38 23.44 41.92
N THR A 4 -47.73 24.00 40.91
CA THR A 4 -47.63 23.39 39.58
C THR A 4 -46.47 22.38 39.62
N ASN A 5 -46.80 21.09 39.56
CA ASN A 5 -45.81 20.01 39.41
C ASN A 5 -45.25 20.04 37.99
N ALA A 6 -44.02 20.53 37.83
CA ALA A 6 -43.25 20.38 36.60
C ALA A 6 -42.65 18.96 36.56
N ILE A 7 -43.22 18.10 35.73
CA ILE A 7 -42.64 16.80 35.37
C ILE A 7 -41.46 17.08 34.44
N PHE A 8 -40.23 16.93 34.94
CA PHE A 8 -39.04 16.89 34.11
C PHE A 8 -39.03 15.58 33.31
N GLY A 9 -39.42 15.66 32.04
CA GLY A 9 -39.18 14.59 31.07
C GLY A 9 -37.68 14.49 30.80
N ALA A 10 -37.02 13.49 31.38
CA ALA A 10 -35.67 13.13 31.01
C ALA A 10 -35.68 12.58 29.57
N ALA A 11 -35.34 13.43 28.60
CA ALA A 11 -35.04 13.00 27.24
C ALA A 11 -33.76 12.15 27.28
N LEU A 12 -33.93 10.84 27.36
CA LEU A 12 -32.89 9.85 27.16
C LEU A 12 -32.46 9.94 25.69
N CYS A 13 -31.53 10.84 25.36
CA CYS A 13 -30.76 10.77 24.12
C CYS A 13 -29.92 9.50 24.19
N GLY A 14 -30.51 8.38 23.77
CA GLY A 14 -29.77 7.16 23.47
C GLY A 14 -28.77 7.48 22.37
N MET A 15 -27.51 7.69 22.74
CA MET A 15 -26.40 7.49 21.83
C MET A 15 -26.42 6.01 21.45
N LEU A 16 -27.15 5.70 20.38
CA LEU A 16 -26.93 4.48 19.62
C LEU A 16 -25.48 4.57 19.14
N ALA A 17 -24.56 3.95 19.89
CA ALA A 17 -23.25 3.60 19.38
C ALA A 17 -23.51 2.62 18.23
N SER A 18 -23.66 3.17 17.02
CA SER A 18 -23.71 2.39 15.78
C SER A 18 -22.36 1.71 15.66
N SER A 19 -22.28 0.49 16.20
CA SER A 19 -21.18 -0.43 15.93
C SER A 19 -21.24 -0.72 14.45
N VAL A 20 -20.47 0.04 13.66
CA VAL A 20 -20.32 -0.21 12.23
C VAL A 20 -19.68 -1.58 12.05
N SER A 21 -20.52 -2.59 11.88
CA SER A 21 -20.12 -3.99 11.62
C SER A 21 -19.71 -4.18 10.16
N ALA A 22 -19.03 -3.20 9.58
CA ALA A 22 -18.69 -3.18 8.16
C ALA A 22 -17.26 -2.68 7.94
N HIS A 23 -16.34 -2.80 8.89
CA HIS A 23 -14.94 -2.44 8.65
C HIS A 23 -14.30 -3.22 7.49
N MET A 24 -13.05 -2.91 7.15
CA MET A 24 -12.43 -3.33 5.90
C MET A 24 -11.52 -4.55 6.08
N VAL A 25 -11.56 -5.47 5.11
CA VAL A 25 -10.57 -6.57 4.95
C VAL A 25 -10.10 -6.67 3.51
N ILE A 26 -8.91 -7.24 3.28
CA ILE A 26 -8.46 -7.55 1.92
C ILE A 26 -9.22 -8.75 1.33
N THR A 27 -9.49 -8.67 0.02
CA THR A 27 -9.94 -9.77 -0.84
C THR A 27 -8.89 -10.17 -1.87
N SER A 28 -8.00 -9.24 -2.23
CA SER A 28 -6.79 -9.49 -3.01
C SER A 28 -5.61 -8.80 -2.33
N PRO A 29 -4.49 -9.51 -2.06
CA PRO A 29 -4.36 -10.96 -2.18
C PRO A 29 -5.33 -11.72 -1.27
N VAL A 30 -5.58 -13.00 -1.58
CA VAL A 30 -6.46 -13.83 -0.76
C VAL A 30 -5.79 -14.04 0.60
N PRO A 31 -6.42 -13.62 1.72
CA PRO A 31 -5.80 -13.69 3.03
C PRO A 31 -5.74 -15.12 3.58
N PHE A 32 -4.86 -15.34 4.56
CA PHE A 32 -4.91 -16.54 5.39
C PHE A 32 -6.23 -16.62 6.17
N GLY A 33 -6.68 -17.84 6.45
CA GLY A 33 -7.83 -18.12 7.31
C GLY A 33 -9.06 -17.32 6.89
N GLN A 34 -9.33 -17.24 5.58
CA GLN A 34 -10.33 -16.32 5.01
C GLN A 34 -11.72 -16.49 5.64
N SER A 35 -12.10 -17.72 6.00
CA SER A 35 -13.39 -18.04 6.64
C SER A 35 -13.50 -17.52 8.07
N SER A 36 -12.38 -17.35 8.78
CA SER A 36 -12.34 -16.89 10.18
C SER A 36 -11.86 -15.44 10.31
N LEU A 37 -11.49 -14.79 9.21
CA LEU A 37 -11.00 -13.41 9.22
C LEU A 37 -12.15 -12.44 9.51
N THR A 38 -12.02 -11.69 10.59
CA THR A 38 -12.95 -10.61 10.93
C THR A 38 -12.46 -9.28 10.37
N ASN A 39 -13.39 -8.35 10.21
CA ASN A 39 -13.08 -7.01 9.74
C ASN A 39 -12.72 -6.00 10.83
N SER A 40 -12.75 -6.41 12.10
CA SER A 40 -12.33 -5.57 13.21
C SER A 40 -10.85 -5.17 13.11
N PRO A 41 -10.45 -4.00 13.67
CA PRO A 41 -9.04 -3.66 13.83
C PRO A 41 -8.33 -4.70 14.69
N LEU A 42 -6.99 -4.62 14.76
CA LEU A 42 -6.24 -5.32 15.81
C LEU A 42 -6.75 -4.87 17.19
N ILE A 43 -6.68 -5.78 18.16
CA ILE A 43 -7.01 -5.48 19.56
C ILE A 43 -6.03 -4.44 20.06
N ASN A 44 -6.54 -3.40 20.75
CA ASN A 44 -5.74 -2.24 21.16
C ASN A 44 -4.49 -2.66 21.96
N ASP A 45 -4.56 -3.64 22.86
CA ASP A 45 -3.38 -4.08 23.62
C ASP A 45 -2.30 -4.79 22.77
N GLY A 46 -2.57 -5.06 21.49
CA GLY A 46 -1.70 -5.75 20.55
C GLY A 46 -1.64 -7.26 20.76
N SER A 47 -2.56 -7.85 21.54
CA SER A 47 -2.60 -9.29 21.84
C SER A 47 -2.83 -10.16 20.60
N ASP A 48 -3.49 -9.64 19.56
CA ASP A 48 -3.69 -10.32 18.28
C ASP A 48 -2.71 -9.89 17.18
N PHE A 49 -1.68 -9.10 17.50
CA PHE A 49 -0.62 -8.75 16.56
C PHE A 49 0.46 -9.85 16.49
N PRO A 50 0.96 -10.20 15.29
CA PRO A 50 0.56 -9.75 13.95
C PRO A 50 -0.63 -10.56 13.39
N CYS A 51 -1.17 -10.18 12.22
CA CYS A 51 -2.08 -11.00 11.41
C CYS A 51 -3.45 -11.38 12.03
N LYS A 52 -3.85 -10.76 13.15
CA LYS A 52 -5.06 -11.09 13.91
C LYS A 52 -5.02 -12.53 14.41
N GLN A 53 -4.08 -12.80 15.32
CA GLN A 53 -3.89 -14.12 15.93
C GLN A 53 -5.21 -14.71 16.43
N ARG A 54 -5.51 -15.91 15.93
CA ARG A 54 -6.73 -16.68 16.20
C ARG A 54 -6.51 -18.14 15.80
N SER A 55 -7.42 -19.03 16.17
CA SER A 55 -7.38 -20.41 15.68
C SER A 55 -7.47 -20.44 14.14
N GLY A 56 -6.57 -21.19 13.49
CA GLY A 56 -6.51 -21.28 12.02
C GLY A 56 -6.01 -19.99 11.33
N VAL A 57 -5.33 -19.09 12.04
CA VAL A 57 -4.85 -17.81 11.47
C VAL A 57 -3.99 -17.99 10.22
N TYR A 58 -3.26 -19.09 10.10
CA TYR A 58 -2.37 -19.39 8.96
C TYR A 58 -2.89 -20.49 8.02
N ASP A 59 -4.19 -20.82 8.12
CA ASP A 59 -4.81 -21.74 7.17
C ASP A 59 -4.76 -21.15 5.76
N ILE A 60 -4.21 -21.91 4.81
CA ILE A 60 -4.03 -21.45 3.44
C ILE A 60 -5.29 -21.79 2.64
N THR A 61 -6.13 -20.78 2.40
CA THR A 61 -7.25 -20.91 1.45
C THR A 61 -6.76 -20.93 0.01
N LYS A 62 -5.81 -20.05 -0.33
CA LYS A 62 -5.15 -19.98 -1.64
C LYS A 62 -3.75 -19.41 -1.48
N MET A 63 -2.75 -20.07 -2.05
CA MET A 63 -1.40 -19.49 -2.19
C MET A 63 -1.41 -18.43 -3.31
N ASN A 64 -0.99 -17.20 -3.01
CA ASN A 64 -0.94 -16.13 -3.99
C ASN A 64 0.41 -16.16 -4.72
N GLN A 65 0.39 -16.41 -6.03
CA GLN A 65 1.60 -16.44 -6.86
C GLN A 65 1.98 -15.03 -7.29
N MET A 66 3.13 -14.53 -6.84
CA MET A 66 3.57 -13.16 -7.07
C MET A 66 4.99 -13.12 -7.64
N PRO A 67 5.17 -13.21 -8.97
CA PRO A 67 6.47 -12.99 -9.58
C PRO A 67 6.97 -11.57 -9.32
N VAL A 68 8.27 -11.40 -9.13
CA VAL A 68 8.85 -10.07 -8.89
C VAL A 68 8.60 -9.13 -10.06
N GLY A 69 8.30 -7.86 -9.75
CA GLY A 69 8.04 -6.80 -10.72
C GLY A 69 6.71 -6.89 -11.47
N VAL A 70 5.89 -7.93 -11.23
CA VAL A 70 4.56 -8.07 -11.84
C VAL A 70 3.53 -7.36 -10.95
N PRO A 71 2.73 -6.41 -11.51
CA PRO A 71 1.66 -5.76 -10.76
C PRO A 71 0.67 -6.76 -10.15
N GLN A 72 0.36 -6.55 -8.88
CA GLN A 72 -0.57 -7.31 -8.06
C GLN A 72 -1.69 -6.38 -7.61
N SER A 73 -2.93 -6.87 -7.61
CA SER A 73 -4.07 -6.12 -7.13
C SER A 73 -4.17 -6.16 -5.61
N LEU A 74 -4.36 -4.99 -5.00
CA LEU A 74 -4.79 -4.82 -3.62
C LEU A 74 -6.26 -4.36 -3.62
N ALA A 75 -7.16 -5.26 -3.19
CA ALA A 75 -8.59 -5.03 -3.21
C ALA A 75 -9.20 -5.39 -1.86
N PHE A 76 -10.35 -4.79 -1.55
CA PHE A 76 -10.98 -4.88 -0.23
C PHE A 76 -12.46 -5.24 -0.31
N LYS A 77 -12.99 -5.71 0.81
CA LYS A 77 -14.44 -5.71 1.09
C LYS A 77 -14.74 -5.07 2.44
N GLY A 78 -15.94 -4.52 2.56
CA GLY A 78 -16.44 -3.79 3.72
C GLY A 78 -17.15 -2.49 3.32
N GLY A 79 -17.66 -1.81 4.33
CA GLY A 79 -18.40 -0.56 4.26
C GLY A 79 -17.78 0.62 5.01
N ALA A 80 -17.11 0.41 6.14
CA ALA A 80 -16.57 1.44 7.00
C ALA A 80 -15.11 1.76 6.66
N THR A 81 -14.94 2.69 5.71
CA THR A 81 -13.64 3.15 5.23
C THR A 81 -13.03 4.25 6.07
N HIS A 82 -13.73 4.78 7.08
CA HIS A 82 -13.24 5.81 8.00
C HIS A 82 -12.66 7.05 7.32
N GLY A 83 -13.23 7.44 6.17
CA GLY A 83 -12.75 8.56 5.37
C GLY A 83 -11.39 8.31 4.70
N GLY A 84 -10.98 7.04 4.59
CA GLY A 84 -9.68 6.61 4.10
C GLY A 84 -8.66 6.47 5.23
N GLY A 85 -7.47 7.02 5.00
CA GLY A 85 -6.28 6.78 5.79
C GLY A 85 -5.11 6.40 4.89
N SER A 86 -4.06 5.88 5.54
CA SER A 86 -2.84 5.43 4.87
C SER A 86 -2.62 3.95 5.11
N CYS A 87 -2.08 3.26 4.11
CA CYS A 87 -1.80 1.84 4.16
C CYS A 87 -0.34 1.53 3.83
N GLN A 88 0.17 0.41 4.36
CA GLN A 88 1.39 -0.22 3.86
C GLN A 88 1.10 -1.66 3.44
N VAL A 89 1.76 -2.07 2.36
CA VAL A 89 1.96 -3.47 2.01
C VAL A 89 3.38 -3.83 2.44
N SER A 90 3.48 -4.81 3.32
CA SER A 90 4.74 -5.28 3.88
C SER A 90 4.90 -6.80 3.72
N VAL A 91 6.12 -7.29 3.81
CA VAL A 91 6.44 -8.72 3.76
C VAL A 91 7.34 -9.11 4.92
N THR A 92 7.17 -10.31 5.43
CA THR A 92 8.18 -11.01 6.26
C THR A 92 8.54 -12.29 5.53
N LEU A 93 9.76 -12.81 5.73
CA LEU A 93 10.19 -14.10 5.16
C LEU A 93 9.61 -15.30 5.92
N ASP A 94 8.89 -15.08 7.02
CA ASP A 94 8.21 -16.11 7.79
C ASP A 94 6.89 -16.54 7.13
N LYS A 95 6.63 -17.84 7.11
CA LYS A 95 5.32 -18.40 6.68
C LYS A 95 4.22 -18.20 7.71
N GLU A 96 4.58 -18.22 8.98
CA GLU A 96 3.68 -18.11 10.12
C GLU A 96 4.23 -17.03 11.06
N PRO A 97 3.94 -15.75 10.78
CA PRO A 97 4.58 -14.65 11.52
C PRO A 97 4.28 -14.68 13.02
N THR A 98 5.17 -14.10 13.80
CA THR A 98 4.99 -13.91 15.24
C THR A 98 5.31 -12.45 15.59
N GLN A 99 5.18 -12.09 16.87
CA GLN A 99 5.62 -10.76 17.35
C GLN A 99 7.12 -10.50 17.13
N ASN A 100 7.91 -11.54 16.88
CA ASN A 100 9.34 -11.44 16.59
C ASN A 100 9.65 -11.31 15.09
N SER A 101 8.65 -11.48 14.22
CA SER A 101 8.85 -11.42 12.77
C SER A 101 9.23 -10.02 12.32
N GLN A 102 10.24 -9.94 11.46
CA GLN A 102 10.67 -8.70 10.84
C GLN A 102 9.82 -8.41 9.60
N TRP A 103 9.07 -7.31 9.63
CA TRP A 103 8.25 -6.87 8.51
C TRP A 103 8.93 -5.74 7.76
N LYS A 104 8.95 -5.86 6.43
CA LYS A 104 9.61 -4.94 5.50
C LYS A 104 8.60 -4.36 4.52
N VAL A 105 8.55 -3.04 4.39
CA VAL A 105 7.60 -2.35 3.52
C VAL A 105 8.02 -2.51 2.06
N ILE A 106 7.09 -2.92 1.22
CA ILE A 106 7.28 -2.99 -0.24
C ILE A 106 6.46 -1.95 -0.99
N HIS A 107 5.40 -1.39 -0.38
CA HIS A 107 4.60 -0.33 -0.96
C HIS A 107 3.86 0.49 0.11
N SER A 108 3.80 1.81 -0.04
CA SER A 108 3.03 2.70 0.83
C SER A 108 1.99 3.50 0.04
N ILE A 109 0.76 3.52 0.52
CA ILE A 109 -0.34 4.33 -0.03
C ILE A 109 -0.67 5.38 1.02
N VAL A 110 -0.33 6.64 0.74
CA VAL A 110 -0.52 7.76 1.66
C VAL A 110 -1.80 8.49 1.27
N GLY A 111 -2.88 8.23 2.01
CA GLY A 111 -4.16 8.87 1.80
C GLY A 111 -5.10 8.16 0.83
N GLY A 112 -6.38 8.13 1.21
CA GLY A 112 -7.45 7.52 0.42
C GLY A 112 -7.40 6.00 0.34
N CYS A 113 -6.63 5.33 1.21
CA CYS A 113 -6.69 3.88 1.36
C CYS A 113 -7.55 3.52 2.59
N PRO A 114 -8.51 2.57 2.49
CA PRO A 114 -8.87 1.78 1.31
C PRO A 114 -9.86 2.46 0.35
N SER A 115 -10.32 3.67 0.68
CA SER A 115 -11.18 4.45 -0.20
C SER A 115 -10.91 5.94 -0.04
N ASN A 116 -11.06 6.70 -1.14
CA ASN A 116 -10.96 8.16 -1.16
C ASN A 116 -12.28 8.86 -0.81
N THR A 117 -13.34 8.10 -0.55
CA THR A 117 -14.62 8.65 -0.14
C THR A 117 -14.48 9.30 1.23
N THR A 118 -15.00 10.52 1.39
CA THR A 118 -14.96 11.27 2.65
C THR A 118 -15.77 10.64 3.77
N GLY A 119 -16.65 9.69 3.45
CA GLY A 119 -17.39 8.88 4.41
C GLY A 119 -17.28 7.39 4.09
N ASN A 120 -17.90 6.60 4.97
CA ASN A 120 -18.09 5.17 4.77
C ASN A 120 -18.87 4.90 3.47
N LEU A 121 -18.57 3.76 2.85
CA LEU A 121 -19.35 3.19 1.76
C LEU A 121 -20.69 2.66 2.33
N SER A 122 -21.50 1.99 1.49
CA SER A 122 -22.70 1.28 1.97
C SER A 122 -22.36 0.41 3.18
N GLU A 123 -23.24 0.34 4.19
CA GLU A 123 -23.05 -0.42 5.44
C GLU A 123 -23.14 -1.95 5.24
N ASP A 124 -22.42 -2.48 4.26
CA ASP A 124 -22.37 -3.90 3.92
C ASP A 124 -20.96 -4.44 4.18
N ALA A 125 -20.85 -5.48 5.01
CA ALA A 125 -19.58 -6.15 5.30
C ALA A 125 -18.99 -6.86 4.08
N ASP A 126 -19.83 -7.18 3.09
CA ASP A 126 -19.42 -7.77 1.82
C ASP A 126 -19.40 -6.74 0.66
N GLY A 127 -19.57 -5.45 0.98
CA GLY A 127 -19.49 -4.36 0.01
C GLY A 127 -18.13 -4.30 -0.68
N THR A 128 -18.11 -4.17 -2.01
CA THR A 128 -16.88 -4.13 -2.82
C THR A 128 -16.64 -2.75 -3.44
N GLY A 129 -17.21 -1.70 -2.86
CA GLY A 129 -17.15 -0.32 -3.40
C GLY A 129 -15.85 0.43 -3.11
N ALA A 130 -14.89 -0.20 -2.43
CA ALA A 130 -13.60 0.41 -2.10
C ALA A 130 -12.71 0.56 -3.34
N SER A 131 -11.68 1.40 -3.23
CA SER A 131 -10.69 1.56 -4.30
C SER A 131 -9.87 0.27 -4.46
N VAL A 132 -9.45 0.00 -5.70
CA VAL A 132 -8.48 -1.05 -6.00
C VAL A 132 -7.15 -0.38 -6.28
N PHE A 133 -6.11 -0.80 -5.57
CA PHE A 133 -4.74 -0.32 -5.76
C PHE A 133 -3.89 -1.42 -6.39
N GLU A 134 -2.70 -1.03 -6.84
CA GLU A 134 -1.70 -1.96 -7.36
C GLU A 134 -0.41 -1.84 -6.57
N PHE A 135 0.28 -2.97 -6.38
CA PHE A 135 1.63 -3.01 -5.85
C PHE A 135 2.42 -4.08 -6.60
N SER A 136 3.74 -4.08 -6.47
CA SER A 136 4.59 -5.12 -7.03
C SER A 136 5.56 -5.61 -5.97
N ILE A 137 5.89 -6.91 -6.00
CA ILE A 137 7.04 -7.42 -5.25
C ILE A 137 8.31 -6.84 -5.90
N PRO A 138 9.20 -6.16 -5.16
CA PRO A 138 10.41 -5.57 -5.74
C PRO A 138 11.30 -6.61 -6.42
N LYS A 139 11.95 -6.22 -7.53
CA LYS A 139 12.98 -7.05 -8.15
C LYS A 139 14.12 -7.31 -7.16
N GLY A 140 14.66 -8.52 -7.18
CA GLY A 140 15.73 -8.95 -6.26
C GLY A 140 15.26 -9.37 -4.87
N MET A 141 13.96 -9.35 -4.59
CA MET A 141 13.40 -10.06 -3.44
C MET A 141 13.74 -11.56 -3.49
N PRO A 142 13.95 -12.23 -2.35
CA PRO A 142 14.23 -13.66 -2.33
C PRO A 142 13.07 -14.49 -2.89
N ASN A 143 13.40 -15.53 -3.65
CA ASN A 143 12.44 -16.57 -4.04
C ASN A 143 11.97 -17.36 -2.81
N GLY A 144 10.71 -17.79 -2.81
CA GLY A 144 10.18 -18.68 -1.78
C GLY A 144 8.74 -18.39 -1.37
N GLN A 145 8.29 -19.15 -0.37
CA GLN A 145 7.00 -18.96 0.30
C GLN A 145 7.19 -18.15 1.57
N TYR A 146 6.39 -17.10 1.72
CA TYR A 146 6.38 -16.26 2.91
C TYR A 146 5.10 -15.44 3.02
N SER A 147 5.04 -14.47 3.94
CA SER A 147 3.81 -13.76 4.28
C SER A 147 3.84 -12.31 3.84
N LEU A 148 2.72 -11.85 3.28
CA LEU A 148 2.43 -10.45 3.02
C LEU A 148 1.45 -9.93 4.08
N ALA A 149 1.58 -8.67 4.46
CA ALA A 149 0.62 -7.95 5.29
C ALA A 149 0.15 -6.67 4.60
N TRP A 150 -1.17 -6.49 4.56
CA TRP A 150 -1.78 -5.18 4.43
C TRP A 150 -1.96 -4.60 5.84
N THR A 151 -1.54 -3.36 6.03
CA THR A 151 -1.80 -2.58 7.25
C THR A 151 -2.47 -1.27 6.89
N TRP A 152 -3.39 -0.81 7.73
CA TRP A 152 -4.14 0.43 7.51
C TRP A 152 -4.33 1.20 8.82
N PHE A 153 -4.09 2.51 8.72
CA PHE A 153 -4.27 3.48 9.80
C PHE A 153 -5.39 4.43 9.38
N ASN A 154 -6.54 4.31 10.06
CA ASN A 154 -7.76 5.00 9.68
C ASN A 154 -7.70 6.50 9.99
N LYS A 155 -8.24 7.30 9.06
CA LYS A 155 -8.23 8.76 9.19
C LYS A 155 -9.19 9.24 10.28
N ILE A 156 -10.44 8.77 10.27
CA ILE A 156 -11.53 9.23 11.15
C ILE A 156 -11.92 8.13 12.13
N GLY A 157 -12.36 8.48 13.34
CA GLY A 157 -12.87 7.55 14.34
C GLY A 157 -11.85 7.18 15.43
N ASN A 158 -11.97 5.98 15.99
CA ASN A 158 -11.01 5.49 16.98
C ASN A 158 -9.60 5.40 16.37
N ARG A 159 -8.55 5.55 17.18
CA ARG A 159 -7.17 5.41 16.69
C ARG A 159 -6.86 3.91 16.63
N GLU A 160 -6.94 3.34 15.45
CA GLU A 160 -6.90 1.89 15.23
C GLU A 160 -5.79 1.52 14.23
N MET A 161 -5.35 0.26 14.29
CA MET A 161 -4.50 -0.34 13.27
C MET A 161 -5.19 -1.60 12.76
N TYR A 162 -5.42 -1.66 11.46
CA TYR A 162 -5.92 -2.84 10.78
C TYR A 162 -4.74 -3.62 10.21
N MET A 163 -4.83 -4.95 10.24
CA MET A 163 -3.81 -5.81 9.65
C MET A 163 -4.45 -7.09 9.13
N ASN A 164 -4.23 -7.42 7.86
CA ASN A 164 -4.56 -8.74 7.31
C ASN A 164 -3.33 -9.31 6.63
N CYS A 165 -3.13 -10.62 6.76
CA CYS A 165 -1.98 -11.31 6.18
C CYS A 165 -2.42 -12.30 5.11
N ALA A 166 -1.57 -12.51 4.09
CA ALA A 166 -1.80 -13.43 2.99
C ALA A 166 -0.56 -14.31 2.72
N PRO A 167 -0.74 -15.59 2.38
CA PRO A 167 0.35 -16.45 1.94
C PRO A 167 0.76 -16.08 0.52
N ILE A 168 2.05 -15.86 0.30
CA ILE A 168 2.59 -15.52 -1.02
C ILE A 168 3.70 -16.50 -1.42
N THR A 169 3.77 -16.80 -2.71
CA THR A 169 4.92 -17.45 -3.33
C THR A 169 5.56 -16.45 -4.29
N VAL A 170 6.81 -16.07 -4.00
CA VAL A 170 7.59 -15.17 -4.84
C VAL A 170 8.53 -15.96 -5.73
N SER A 171 8.56 -15.58 -7.01
CA SER A 171 9.32 -16.23 -8.07
C SER A 171 10.00 -15.21 -8.98
N GLY A 172 11.05 -15.64 -9.69
CA GLY A 172 11.87 -14.76 -10.54
C GLY A 172 12.76 -13.78 -9.76
N GLY A 173 12.86 -13.97 -8.45
CA GLY A 173 13.66 -13.19 -7.52
C GLY A 173 15.10 -13.70 -7.37
N ALA A 174 15.77 -13.26 -6.30
CA ALA A 174 17.14 -13.63 -5.96
C ALA A 174 17.20 -14.86 -5.04
N ASP A 175 18.40 -15.40 -4.88
CA ASP A 175 18.71 -16.47 -3.90
C ASP A 175 19.36 -15.90 -2.62
N ASN A 176 19.26 -14.59 -2.40
CA ASN A 176 19.77 -13.87 -1.23
C ASN A 176 18.73 -12.86 -0.70
N ASN A 177 19.03 -12.25 0.44
CA ASN A 177 18.12 -11.34 1.15
C ASN A 177 18.50 -9.85 1.00
N ASP A 178 19.37 -9.47 0.06
CA ASP A 178 19.95 -8.12 0.01
C ASP A 178 18.88 -7.03 -0.14
N VAL A 179 17.94 -7.23 -1.07
CA VAL A 179 16.82 -6.30 -1.27
C VAL A 179 15.90 -6.30 -0.05
N PHE A 180 15.53 -7.46 0.49
CA PHE A 180 14.70 -7.54 1.70
C PHE A 180 15.32 -6.76 2.87
N ASN A 181 16.63 -6.90 3.09
CA ASN A 181 17.34 -6.24 4.17
C ASN A 181 17.40 -4.72 4.00
N ALA A 182 17.44 -4.22 2.77
CA ALA A 182 17.47 -2.80 2.45
C ALA A 182 16.12 -2.09 2.61
N LEU A 183 15.00 -2.83 2.57
CA LEU A 183 13.67 -2.27 2.75
C LEU A 183 13.48 -1.71 4.18
N PRO A 184 12.68 -0.65 4.35
CA PRO A 184 12.38 -0.12 5.67
C PRO A 184 11.46 -1.05 6.45
N ASN A 185 11.56 -1.00 7.78
CA ASN A 185 10.66 -1.79 8.63
C ASN A 185 9.23 -1.25 8.54
N MET A 186 8.25 -2.14 8.66
CA MET A 186 6.83 -1.78 8.68
C MET A 186 6.53 -0.82 9.83
N PHE A 187 5.71 0.19 9.56
CA PHE A 187 5.26 1.14 10.57
C PHE A 187 4.19 0.51 11.46
N VAL A 188 4.29 0.73 12.77
CA VAL A 188 3.33 0.21 13.76
C VAL A 188 3.02 1.30 14.77
N ILE A 189 1.73 1.62 14.92
CA ILE A 189 1.17 2.54 15.93
C ILE A 189 -0.24 2.05 16.29
N ASN A 190 -0.92 2.75 17.20
CA ASN A 190 -2.31 2.49 17.60
C ASN A 190 -2.54 1.15 18.32
N ILE A 191 -1.49 0.39 18.64
CA ILE A 191 -1.56 -0.88 19.39
C ILE A 191 -0.44 -1.01 20.46
N PRO A 192 -0.61 -0.43 21.66
CA PRO A 192 -1.76 0.33 22.13
C PRO A 192 -1.71 1.82 21.78
N ASN A 193 -2.89 2.37 21.47
CA ASN A 193 -3.02 3.78 21.09
C ASN A 193 -2.71 4.75 22.25
N GLU A 194 -2.81 4.32 23.52
CA GLU A 194 -2.44 5.13 24.67
C GLU A 194 -0.92 5.37 24.75
N GLN A 195 -0.12 4.49 24.15
CA GLN A 195 1.34 4.63 24.08
C GLN A 195 1.80 5.35 22.82
N CYS A 196 1.10 5.13 21.71
CA CYS A 196 1.37 5.83 20.45
C CYS A 196 0.14 5.85 19.55
N ALA A 197 -0.47 7.01 19.41
CA ALA A 197 -1.62 7.25 18.55
C ALA A 197 -1.28 8.15 17.36
N SER A 198 -1.85 7.84 16.20
CA SER A 198 -2.01 8.81 15.10
C SER A 198 -2.94 9.96 15.51
N VAL A 199 -2.81 11.12 14.87
CA VAL A 199 -3.78 12.22 14.98
C VAL A 199 -4.99 11.95 14.08
N GLU A 200 -6.20 12.21 14.58
CA GLU A 200 -7.44 12.09 13.80
C GLU A 200 -7.58 13.19 12.73
N GLY A 201 -8.17 12.83 11.60
CA GLY A 201 -8.50 13.75 10.51
C GLY A 201 -7.39 13.96 9.49
N GLU A 202 -6.25 13.30 9.67
CA GLU A 202 -5.08 13.36 8.79
C GLU A 202 -4.77 11.96 8.25
N ASP A 203 -4.42 11.87 6.97
CA ASP A 203 -3.83 10.68 6.38
C ASP A 203 -2.35 10.64 6.75
N PHE A 204 -1.96 9.58 7.45
CA PHE A 204 -0.65 9.50 8.07
C PHE A 204 0.47 9.35 7.04
N VAL A 205 1.48 10.23 7.08
CA VAL A 205 2.69 10.15 6.26
C VAL A 205 3.73 9.32 6.99
N PHE A 206 4.08 8.16 6.44
CA PHE A 206 5.04 7.25 7.06
C PHE A 206 6.44 7.88 7.13
N PRO A 207 7.16 7.76 8.27
CA PRO A 207 8.55 8.22 8.37
C PRO A 207 9.51 7.51 7.42
N SER A 208 9.16 6.28 7.01
CA SER A 208 9.94 5.45 6.07
C SER A 208 8.96 4.74 5.11
N PRO A 209 8.45 5.44 4.09
CA PRO A 209 7.47 4.91 3.15
C PRO A 209 8.05 3.87 2.19
N GLY A 210 9.39 3.80 2.07
CA GLY A 210 10.09 2.98 1.09
C GLY A 210 10.15 3.62 -0.29
N ASP A 211 10.76 2.92 -1.26
CA ASP A 211 10.98 3.43 -2.61
C ASP A 211 9.72 3.38 -3.49
N SER A 212 8.72 2.60 -3.08
CA SER A 212 7.43 2.48 -3.76
C SER A 212 6.36 3.12 -2.90
N ALA A 213 6.02 4.36 -3.21
CA ALA A 213 5.04 5.13 -2.46
C ALA A 213 4.19 6.01 -3.37
N GLU A 214 2.90 6.13 -3.05
CA GLU A 214 1.96 6.99 -3.77
C GLU A 214 1.07 7.81 -2.84
N THR A 215 0.62 8.96 -3.34
CA THR A 215 -0.41 9.81 -2.72
C THR A 215 -1.50 10.01 -3.77
N PRO A 216 -2.39 9.01 -3.97
CA PRO A 216 -3.24 8.94 -5.16
C PRO A 216 -4.33 10.02 -5.19
N PHE A 217 -4.63 10.65 -4.04
CA PHE A 217 -5.69 11.63 -3.92
C PHE A 217 -5.24 12.88 -3.16
N LYS A 218 -5.79 14.05 -3.50
CA LYS A 218 -5.61 15.27 -2.70
C LYS A 218 -6.26 15.05 -1.33
N THR A 219 -5.47 15.13 -0.28
CA THR A 219 -5.97 14.91 1.08
C THR A 219 -5.21 15.69 2.14
N ALA A 220 -5.72 15.70 3.37
CA ALA A 220 -5.08 16.30 4.53
C ALA A 220 -4.01 15.34 5.06
N LEU A 221 -2.74 15.72 4.90
CA LEU A 221 -1.59 14.91 5.33
C LEU A 221 -1.08 15.35 6.70
N GLY A 222 -0.59 14.39 7.47
CA GLY A 222 0.12 14.65 8.73
C GLY A 222 0.96 13.47 9.16
N SER A 223 1.96 13.71 10.01
CA SER A 223 2.87 12.65 10.49
C SER A 223 3.07 12.68 12.01
N SER A 224 2.23 13.44 12.72
CA SER A 224 2.33 13.61 14.16
C SER A 224 1.76 12.41 14.90
N THR A 225 2.43 12.03 15.99
CA THR A 225 1.99 10.98 16.89
C THR A 225 1.85 11.52 18.31
N ILE A 226 0.88 10.98 19.05
CA ILE A 226 0.58 11.34 20.43
C ILE A 226 0.96 10.16 21.31
N GLY A 227 1.70 10.40 22.40
CA GLY A 227 2.10 9.38 23.37
C GLY A 227 3.61 9.30 23.54
N SER A 228 4.05 8.93 24.75
CA SER A 228 5.47 8.83 25.10
C SER A 228 6.10 7.49 24.71
N GLY A 229 5.30 6.49 24.34
CA GLY A 229 5.74 5.13 24.00
C GLY A 229 5.97 4.87 22.51
N CYS A 230 5.94 5.90 21.66
CA CYS A 230 6.02 5.73 20.21
C CYS A 230 7.24 4.97 19.71
N ALA A 231 8.41 5.17 20.30
CA ALA A 231 9.60 4.41 19.93
C ALA A 231 9.40 2.89 20.13
N THR A 232 8.78 2.50 21.25
CA THR A 232 8.50 1.09 21.58
C THR A 232 7.44 0.49 20.68
N VAL A 233 6.35 1.22 20.41
CA VAL A 233 5.26 0.73 19.55
C VAL A 233 5.74 0.58 18.10
N MET A 234 6.45 1.58 17.57
CA MET A 234 7.00 1.55 16.21
C MET A 234 8.07 0.47 16.02
N ALA A 235 8.79 0.07 17.08
CA ALA A 235 9.76 -1.01 17.01
C ALA A 235 9.13 -2.38 16.73
N LYS A 236 7.83 -2.58 16.99
CA LYS A 236 7.15 -3.87 16.75
C LYS A 236 7.26 -4.36 15.31
N GLY A 237 7.28 -3.46 14.32
CA GLY A 237 7.43 -3.84 12.91
C GLY A 237 8.83 -4.37 12.56
N ALA A 238 9.85 -4.02 13.34
CA ALA A 238 11.21 -4.54 13.18
C ALA A 238 11.39 -5.97 13.70
N GLY A 239 10.45 -6.47 14.51
CA GLY A 239 10.55 -7.76 15.18
C GLY A 239 11.79 -7.86 16.07
N SER A 240 12.41 -9.04 16.11
CA SER A 240 13.68 -9.28 16.81
C SER A 240 14.91 -8.81 16.03
N GLY A 241 14.73 -8.24 14.83
CA GLY A 241 15.82 -7.78 13.96
C GLY A 241 16.51 -8.89 13.17
N ALA A 242 16.03 -10.13 13.23
CA ALA A 242 16.51 -11.24 12.40
C ALA A 242 15.50 -11.56 11.29
N ALA A 243 15.99 -11.57 10.05
CA ALA A 243 15.20 -12.03 8.91
C ALA A 243 14.94 -13.54 9.03
N GLY A 244 13.69 -13.97 8.79
CA GLY A 244 13.37 -15.38 8.60
C GLY A 244 14.04 -15.95 7.35
N THR A 245 14.04 -17.28 7.21
CA THR A 245 14.51 -17.93 5.98
C THR A 245 13.30 -18.24 5.10
N PRO A 246 13.26 -17.77 3.84
CA PRO A 246 12.19 -18.11 2.92
C PRO A 246 12.08 -19.63 2.80
N ALA A 247 10.87 -20.16 2.96
CA ALA A 247 10.66 -21.58 2.72
C ALA A 247 10.73 -21.85 1.21
N PRO A 248 11.34 -22.96 0.76
CA PRO A 248 11.30 -23.35 -0.63
C PRO A 248 9.86 -23.45 -1.12
N ALA A 249 9.60 -23.00 -2.36
CA ALA A 249 8.32 -23.30 -2.99
C ALA A 249 8.21 -24.83 -3.12
N SER A 250 7.24 -25.44 -2.45
CA SER A 250 6.95 -26.87 -2.69
C SER A 250 6.62 -27.04 -4.18
N PRO A 251 7.21 -28.02 -4.87
CA PRO A 251 6.80 -28.32 -6.24
C PRO A 251 5.32 -28.70 -6.19
N THR A 252 4.47 -27.93 -6.84
CA THR A 252 3.09 -28.32 -7.08
C THR A 252 3.13 -29.60 -7.90
N SER A 253 2.80 -30.73 -7.28
CA SER A 253 2.58 -32.01 -7.97
C SER A 253 1.37 -31.84 -8.90
N GLY A 254 1.60 -31.40 -10.13
CA GLY A 254 0.52 -31.10 -11.07
C GLY A 254 0.93 -30.34 -12.32
N ALA A 255 2.09 -30.65 -12.91
CA ALA A 255 2.34 -30.38 -14.33
C ALA A 255 3.47 -31.31 -14.79
N SER A 256 3.11 -32.39 -15.47
CA SER A 256 4.05 -33.20 -16.24
C SER A 256 4.64 -32.32 -17.33
N SER A 257 5.81 -31.74 -17.08
CA SER A 257 6.64 -31.18 -18.15
C SER A 257 7.37 -32.35 -18.84
N PRO A 258 7.46 -32.38 -20.19
CA PRO A 258 8.14 -33.46 -20.89
C PRO A 258 9.62 -33.47 -20.51
N SER A 259 10.14 -34.66 -20.22
CA SER A 259 11.54 -34.95 -20.02
C SER A 259 12.42 -34.36 -21.12
N GLY A 260 13.48 -33.66 -20.71
CA GLY A 260 14.48 -33.12 -21.61
C GLY A 260 15.26 -34.21 -22.35
N TYR A 261 15.54 -33.93 -23.63
CA TYR A 261 16.52 -34.68 -24.41
C TYR A 261 17.84 -33.92 -24.39
N ALA A 262 18.86 -34.58 -23.86
CA ALA A 262 20.25 -34.15 -23.95
C ALA A 262 20.75 -34.21 -25.41
N ALA A 263 21.74 -33.37 -25.69
CA ALA A 263 22.34 -33.14 -26.99
C ALA A 263 22.88 -34.42 -27.68
N GLY A 264 22.58 -34.56 -28.96
CA GLY A 264 23.25 -35.48 -29.88
C GLY A 264 23.38 -34.81 -31.25
N SER A 265 24.62 -34.53 -31.66
CA SER A 265 24.95 -33.98 -32.97
C SER A 265 24.64 -34.99 -34.08
N ALA A 266 23.83 -34.59 -35.06
CA ALA A 266 23.90 -35.09 -36.43
C ALA A 266 23.14 -34.16 -37.39
N SER A 267 23.84 -33.73 -38.43
CA SER A 267 23.34 -33.08 -39.63
C SER A 267 22.44 -34.02 -40.44
N THR A 268 21.27 -33.55 -40.91
CA THR A 268 20.87 -33.50 -42.34
C THR A 268 19.41 -33.04 -42.51
N GLU A 269 19.25 -32.19 -43.52
CA GLU A 269 18.10 -31.91 -44.39
C GLU A 269 16.69 -31.59 -43.84
N ALA A 270 16.24 -30.42 -44.30
CA ALA A 270 14.89 -29.92 -44.21
C ALA A 270 13.93 -30.67 -45.16
N THR A 271 12.72 -30.93 -44.70
CA THR A 271 11.52 -30.98 -45.55
C THR A 271 10.30 -30.51 -44.77
N SER A 272 9.56 -29.62 -45.41
CA SER A 272 8.35 -28.97 -44.92
C SER A 272 7.14 -29.90 -44.96
N ALA A 273 6.34 -29.93 -43.90
CA ALA A 273 4.91 -30.24 -43.96
C ALA A 273 4.20 -29.75 -42.69
N ALA A 274 3.29 -28.78 -42.86
CA ALA A 274 2.39 -28.31 -41.82
C ALA A 274 1.18 -29.25 -41.68
N PRO A 275 0.74 -29.63 -40.46
CA PRO A 275 -0.54 -30.28 -40.28
C PRO A 275 -1.66 -29.25 -40.02
N GLN A 276 -2.75 -29.49 -40.74
CA GLN A 276 -4.01 -28.74 -40.78
C GLN A 276 -4.80 -28.90 -39.47
N MET A 277 -5.25 -27.79 -38.88
CA MET A 277 -6.20 -27.77 -37.76
C MET A 277 -7.63 -27.96 -38.28
N SER A 278 -8.29 -29.05 -37.89
CA SER A 278 -9.72 -29.27 -38.08
C SER A 278 -10.49 -28.81 -36.84
N THR A 279 -11.37 -27.83 -37.02
CA THR A 279 -12.28 -27.29 -36.00
C THR A 279 -13.58 -28.10 -35.99
N SER A 280 -13.92 -28.70 -34.83
CA SER A 280 -15.24 -29.29 -34.58
C SER A 280 -15.91 -28.56 -33.42
N ALA A 281 -16.91 -27.74 -33.75
CA ALA A 281 -17.83 -27.13 -32.81
C ALA A 281 -18.90 -28.15 -32.37
N PRO A 282 -19.35 -28.15 -31.10
CA PRO A 282 -20.46 -28.99 -30.67
C PRO A 282 -21.81 -28.39 -31.06
N ALA A 283 -22.65 -29.23 -31.67
CA ALA A 283 -24.03 -28.95 -32.02
C ALA A 283 -24.95 -29.02 -30.79
N TYR A 284 -25.85 -28.05 -30.63
CA TYR A 284 -26.94 -28.06 -29.67
C TYR A 284 -28.23 -28.55 -30.34
N SER A 285 -28.88 -29.53 -29.72
CA SER A 285 -30.12 -30.15 -30.20
C SER A 285 -31.35 -29.30 -29.87
N GLN A 286 -32.20 -29.08 -30.87
CA GLN A 286 -33.54 -28.49 -30.73
C GLN A 286 -34.55 -29.49 -30.14
N ALA A 287 -35.55 -28.96 -29.43
CA ALA A 287 -36.85 -29.58 -29.26
C ALA A 287 -37.96 -28.58 -29.67
N THR A 288 -38.92 -29.07 -30.45
CA THR A 288 -40.08 -28.35 -31.01
C THR A 288 -41.35 -28.65 -30.22
N ALA A 289 -42.14 -27.61 -29.86
CA ALA A 289 -43.60 -27.50 -30.01
C ALA A 289 -44.14 -26.22 -29.33
N GLY A 290 -44.95 -25.42 -30.05
CA GLY A 290 -45.62 -24.19 -29.57
C GLY A 290 -47.03 -24.43 -28.95
N PRO A 291 -47.95 -23.45 -28.85
CA PRO A 291 -47.99 -22.16 -29.59
C PRO A 291 -48.42 -20.87 -28.82
N ALA A 292 -48.29 -19.76 -29.57
CA ALA A 292 -49.11 -18.54 -29.62
C ALA A 292 -48.79 -17.32 -28.73
N GLY A 293 -48.38 -16.23 -29.39
CA GLY A 293 -48.82 -14.87 -29.06
C GLY A 293 -47.74 -13.78 -29.07
N GLY A 294 -47.77 -12.89 -30.06
CA GLY A 294 -47.32 -11.49 -29.89
C GLY A 294 -45.99 -11.11 -30.54
N SER A 295 -46.08 -10.52 -31.73
CA SER A 295 -44.97 -9.90 -32.48
C SER A 295 -44.40 -8.67 -31.77
N ALA A 296 -43.08 -8.60 -31.63
CA ALA A 296 -42.33 -7.34 -31.56
C ALA A 296 -40.96 -7.53 -32.23
N ALA A 297 -40.71 -6.77 -33.30
CA ALA A 297 -39.43 -6.75 -34.00
C ALA A 297 -38.40 -5.99 -33.14
N VAL A 298 -37.33 -6.68 -32.72
CA VAL A 298 -36.17 -6.05 -32.08
C VAL A 298 -35.08 -5.88 -33.14
N THR A 299 -34.71 -4.64 -33.40
CA THR A 299 -33.60 -4.28 -34.28
C THR A 299 -32.29 -4.49 -33.52
N VAL A 300 -31.45 -5.40 -33.99
CA VAL A 300 -30.11 -5.63 -33.41
C VAL A 300 -29.10 -4.76 -34.16
N THR A 301 -28.65 -3.69 -33.53
CA THR A 301 -27.56 -2.85 -34.04
C THR A 301 -26.22 -3.53 -33.76
N THR A 302 -25.56 -4.02 -34.82
CA THR A 302 -24.20 -4.58 -34.73
C THR A 302 -23.19 -3.46 -34.94
N MET A 303 -22.35 -3.16 -33.94
CA MET A 303 -21.20 -2.27 -34.09
C MET A 303 -19.97 -3.12 -34.43
N ALA A 304 -19.38 -2.88 -35.60
CA ALA A 304 -18.15 -3.51 -36.04
C ALA A 304 -16.93 -2.73 -35.51
N THR A 305 -16.04 -3.41 -34.79
CA THR A 305 -14.78 -2.81 -34.32
C THR A 305 -13.72 -2.94 -35.42
N ILE A 306 -13.23 -1.81 -35.91
CA ILE A 306 -12.09 -1.71 -36.85
C ILE A 306 -10.80 -1.66 -36.02
N THR A 307 -9.96 -2.69 -36.11
CA THR A 307 -8.62 -2.70 -35.54
C THR A 307 -7.64 -2.01 -36.49
N GLY A 308 -7.26 -0.77 -36.17
CA GLY A 308 -6.16 -0.07 -36.83
C GLY A 308 -4.81 -0.57 -36.30
N GLY A 309 -3.96 -1.07 -37.20
CA GLY A 309 -2.59 -1.48 -36.87
C GLY A 309 -1.70 -0.29 -36.52
N ALA A 310 -0.99 -0.36 -35.39
CA ALA A 310 0.02 0.61 -35.01
C ALA A 310 1.37 0.26 -35.69
N PRO A 311 2.15 1.27 -36.12
CA PRO A 311 3.37 1.08 -36.89
C PRO A 311 4.55 0.61 -36.03
N THR A 312 5.42 -0.18 -36.66
CA THR A 312 6.65 -0.76 -36.15
C THR A 312 7.67 0.35 -35.84
N ALA A 313 8.02 0.53 -34.55
CA ALA A 313 9.13 1.38 -34.14
C ALA A 313 10.44 0.60 -34.19
N ALA A 314 11.43 1.16 -34.89
CA ALA A 314 12.75 0.58 -35.11
C ALA A 314 13.56 0.49 -33.80
N ALA A 315 14.29 -0.62 -33.66
CA ALA A 315 15.25 -0.86 -32.58
C ALA A 315 16.46 0.10 -32.73
N SER A 316 16.74 0.87 -31.68
CA SER A 316 17.97 1.66 -31.55
C SER A 316 18.92 0.93 -30.60
N SER A 317 20.02 0.43 -31.14
CA SER A 317 21.14 -0.17 -30.42
C SER A 317 21.98 0.92 -29.74
N TYR A 318 22.07 0.89 -28.41
CA TYR A 318 23.04 1.69 -27.66
C TYR A 318 24.12 0.75 -27.08
N ALA A 319 25.36 0.97 -27.49
CA ALA A 319 26.54 0.28 -26.98
C ALA A 319 27.10 0.99 -25.72
N PRO A 320 27.62 0.26 -24.72
CA PRO A 320 28.22 0.85 -23.52
C PRO A 320 29.67 1.30 -23.75
N PRO A 321 30.15 2.38 -23.11
CA PRO A 321 31.58 2.71 -23.04
C PRO A 321 32.28 1.97 -21.89
N PRO A 322 33.62 1.78 -21.98
CA PRO A 322 34.38 0.93 -21.06
C PRO A 322 34.81 1.63 -19.76
N ALA A 323 35.16 0.81 -18.77
CA ALA A 323 35.67 1.18 -17.45
C ALA A 323 37.20 1.43 -17.45
N ASP A 324 37.68 2.36 -16.62
CA ASP A 324 38.82 2.14 -15.72
C ASP A 324 38.99 3.27 -14.65
N ALA A 325 39.59 2.88 -13.51
CA ALA A 325 39.84 3.62 -12.25
C ALA A 325 41.17 4.46 -12.31
N PRO A 326 41.79 5.06 -11.24
CA PRO A 326 41.58 4.94 -9.78
C PRO A 326 41.63 6.24 -8.93
N ALA A 327 41.43 6.06 -7.60
CA ALA A 327 41.41 7.05 -6.51
C ALA A 327 42.77 7.70 -6.16
N PRO A 328 42.77 8.72 -5.27
CA PRO A 328 43.59 8.59 -4.06
C PRO A 328 43.00 9.14 -2.74
N ALA A 329 43.31 8.38 -1.68
CA ALA A 329 43.77 8.68 -0.31
C ALA A 329 43.19 9.81 0.58
N ALA A 330 43.09 9.42 1.87
CA ALA A 330 42.59 10.12 3.04
C ALA A 330 43.49 11.25 3.58
N GLY A 331 42.87 12.17 4.34
CA GLY A 331 43.53 13.10 5.25
C GLY A 331 42.59 13.52 6.38
N SER A 332 42.94 13.15 7.61
CA SER A 332 42.26 13.44 8.88
C SER A 332 42.49 14.87 9.39
N GLY A 333 41.49 15.47 10.03
CA GLY A 333 41.63 16.68 10.84
C GLY A 333 40.38 16.99 11.66
N PHE A 334 40.55 17.08 12.98
CA PHE A 334 39.54 17.34 14.01
C PHE A 334 39.50 18.84 14.39
N SER A 335 38.29 19.38 14.63
CA SER A 335 37.89 20.16 15.83
C SER A 335 36.97 21.38 15.59
N SER A 336 35.97 21.43 16.48
CA SER A 336 35.22 22.55 17.08
C SER A 336 34.20 23.39 16.29
N VAL A 337 32.92 23.12 16.62
CA VAL A 337 31.83 24.04 17.01
C VAL A 337 31.90 25.49 16.54
N SER A 338 30.90 25.91 15.75
CA SER A 338 29.94 27.00 16.05
C SER A 338 28.96 27.19 14.89
N SER A 339 27.65 27.18 15.15
CA SER A 339 26.62 27.74 14.25
C SER A 339 26.85 29.26 14.11
N PRO A 340 26.57 29.88 12.95
CA PRO A 340 25.20 30.31 12.67
C PRO A 340 24.76 30.23 11.20
N SER A 341 23.44 30.34 11.04
CA SER A 341 22.62 30.50 9.85
C SER A 341 23.29 31.09 8.61
N SER A 342 23.13 30.45 7.44
CA SER A 342 23.14 31.12 6.14
C SER A 342 22.46 30.27 5.06
N ASN A 343 21.55 30.94 4.36
CA ASN A 343 20.92 30.55 3.12
C ASN A 343 21.98 30.59 2.00
N THR A 344 22.36 29.44 1.42
CA THR A 344 23.09 29.36 0.15
C THR A 344 22.80 28.05 -0.58
N THR A 345 22.01 28.18 -1.64
CA THR A 345 22.28 27.69 -2.99
C THR A 345 22.95 26.31 -3.15
N MET A 346 22.09 25.32 -3.39
CA MET A 346 22.17 24.29 -4.43
C MET A 346 23.57 23.85 -4.90
N SER A 347 23.99 22.68 -4.44
CA SER A 347 24.80 21.79 -5.28
C SER A 347 23.86 21.09 -6.25
N SER A 348 23.92 21.51 -7.52
CA SER A 348 23.13 20.97 -8.62
C SER A 348 23.54 19.53 -8.93
N GLY A 349 22.84 18.56 -8.33
CA GLY A 349 22.96 17.14 -8.66
C GLY A 349 21.81 16.68 -9.56
N SER A 350 22.10 16.51 -10.86
CA SER A 350 21.45 15.70 -11.91
C SER A 350 19.96 15.30 -11.86
N CYS A 351 19.09 16.02 -11.16
CA CYS A 351 17.64 15.76 -11.19
C CYS A 351 17.00 16.51 -12.36
N SER A 352 16.27 15.78 -13.21
CA SER A 352 15.58 16.34 -14.38
C SER A 352 14.17 16.81 -14.02
N ASN A 353 13.56 17.65 -14.87
CA ASN A 353 12.16 18.10 -14.76
C ASN A 353 11.80 18.86 -13.46
N GLY A 354 12.74 19.64 -12.90
CA GLY A 354 12.49 20.45 -11.71
C GLY A 354 12.46 19.67 -10.38
N ALA A 355 12.87 18.39 -10.40
CA ALA A 355 13.09 17.62 -9.19
C ALA A 355 14.30 18.15 -8.40
N ILE A 356 14.23 18.05 -7.07
CA ILE A 356 15.23 18.56 -6.13
C ILE A 356 16.06 17.41 -5.58
N SER A 357 17.38 17.56 -5.56
CA SER A 357 18.28 16.54 -5.00
C SER A 357 18.05 16.35 -3.50
N CYS A 358 18.14 15.11 -3.02
CA CYS A 358 17.90 14.76 -1.63
C CYS A 358 18.85 13.67 -1.15
N SER A 359 19.25 13.71 0.12
CA SER A 359 20.39 12.91 0.61
C SER A 359 20.05 11.46 0.95
N LYS A 360 18.76 11.09 1.01
CA LYS A 360 18.32 9.76 1.45
C LYS A 360 17.00 9.38 0.77
N PRO A 361 16.95 8.30 -0.03
CA PRO A 361 15.70 7.76 -0.57
C PRO A 361 14.68 7.49 0.54
N GLY A 362 13.41 7.74 0.24
CA GLY A 362 12.28 7.60 1.15
C GLY A 362 12.09 8.74 2.14
N CYS A 363 12.96 9.75 2.21
CA CYS A 363 12.73 10.90 3.09
C CYS A 363 11.75 11.92 2.46
N VAL A 364 11.02 12.64 3.32
CA VAL A 364 10.25 13.82 2.91
C VAL A 364 11.20 15.01 2.78
N VAL A 365 11.14 15.69 1.64
CA VAL A 365 11.94 16.88 1.33
C VAL A 365 11.01 18.08 1.30
N CYS A 366 11.27 19.07 2.15
CA CYS A 366 10.51 20.33 2.11
C CYS A 366 11.08 21.25 1.04
N ILE A 367 10.24 21.64 0.07
CA ILE A 367 10.65 22.37 -1.12
C ILE A 367 9.97 23.73 -1.12
N GLY A 368 10.74 24.78 -0.83
CA GLY A 368 10.19 26.12 -0.64
C GLY A 368 9.20 26.19 0.54
N SER A 369 8.20 27.06 0.45
CA SER A 369 7.23 27.29 1.52
C SER A 369 5.89 26.57 1.33
N ASN A 370 5.61 26.07 0.13
CA ASN A 370 4.30 25.53 -0.26
C ASN A 370 4.39 24.18 -0.98
N GLN A 371 5.56 23.54 -1.03
CA GLN A 371 5.74 22.25 -1.69
C GLN A 371 6.55 21.29 -0.81
N PHE A 372 6.37 20.00 -1.07
CA PHE A 372 7.19 18.93 -0.53
C PHE A 372 7.47 17.91 -1.65
N GLY A 373 8.40 16.99 -1.45
CA GLY A 373 8.58 15.84 -2.33
C GLY A 373 9.01 14.61 -1.55
N LEU A 374 8.71 13.43 -2.06
CA LEU A 374 9.26 12.18 -1.55
C LEU A 374 10.54 11.87 -2.33
N CYS A 375 11.65 11.68 -1.61
CA CYS A 375 12.93 11.37 -2.22
C CYS A 375 12.90 9.96 -2.83
N ASP A 376 13.15 9.85 -4.13
CA ASP A 376 13.22 8.56 -4.82
C ASP A 376 14.61 7.91 -4.72
N ILE A 377 14.75 6.73 -5.34
CA ILE A 377 16.00 5.95 -5.38
C ILE A 377 17.14 6.66 -6.14
N ASN A 378 16.81 7.60 -7.03
CA ASN A 378 17.80 8.38 -7.78
C ASN A 378 18.26 9.62 -6.99
N ASN A 379 17.86 9.74 -5.72
CA ASN A 379 18.12 10.89 -4.87
C ASN A 379 17.47 12.16 -5.41
N CYS A 380 16.29 12.03 -6.02
CA CYS A 380 15.50 13.12 -6.56
C CYS A 380 14.10 13.15 -5.92
N ALA A 381 13.67 14.33 -5.47
CA ALA A 381 12.33 14.57 -4.95
C ALA A 381 11.56 15.46 -5.92
N VAL A 382 10.48 14.93 -6.49
CA VAL A 382 9.59 15.70 -7.37
C VAL A 382 8.73 16.64 -6.52
N PRO A 383 8.74 17.97 -6.78
CA PRO A 383 7.91 18.91 -6.04
C PRO A 383 6.41 18.64 -6.22
N GLN A 384 5.72 18.52 -5.11
CA GLN A 384 4.28 18.37 -4.99
C GLN A 384 3.74 19.50 -4.11
N ALA A 385 2.59 20.05 -4.47
CA ALA A 385 1.94 21.10 -3.69
C ALA A 385 1.54 20.56 -2.30
N LEU A 386 1.81 21.36 -1.27
CA LEU A 386 1.25 21.12 0.06
C LEU A 386 -0.27 21.31 0.03
N ALA A 387 -0.98 20.49 0.79
CA ALA A 387 -2.40 20.65 0.98
C ALA A 387 -2.74 21.99 1.67
N ASP A 388 -3.92 22.52 1.39
CA ASP A 388 -4.42 23.72 2.06
C ASP A 388 -4.49 23.46 3.56
N GLY A 389 -3.73 24.21 4.35
CA GLY A 389 -3.69 24.00 5.80
C GLY A 389 -2.41 23.41 6.34
N THR A 390 -1.48 22.96 5.48
CA THR A 390 -0.23 22.34 5.92
C THR A 390 0.99 23.19 5.60
N SER A 391 2.09 22.89 6.28
CA SER A 391 3.42 23.44 6.06
C SER A 391 4.44 22.30 6.15
N CYS A 392 5.47 22.32 5.31
CA CYS A 392 6.60 21.40 5.41
C CYS A 392 7.78 22.13 6.04
N SER A 393 8.34 21.58 7.12
CA SER A 393 9.60 22.05 7.70
C SER A 393 10.40 20.87 8.25
N GLY A 394 11.71 20.85 8.01
CA GLY A 394 12.61 19.81 8.56
C GLY A 394 12.27 18.38 8.14
N GLY A 395 11.70 18.19 6.94
CA GLY A 395 11.24 16.88 6.48
C GLY A 395 9.95 16.40 7.14
N VAL A 396 9.19 17.31 7.75
CA VAL A 396 7.91 17.02 8.40
C VAL A 396 6.83 17.87 7.76
N VAL A 397 5.75 17.22 7.29
CA VAL A 397 4.52 17.90 6.88
C VAL A 397 3.56 17.91 8.06
N ALA A 398 3.18 19.10 8.49
CA ALA A 398 2.29 19.30 9.62
C ALA A 398 1.25 20.37 9.32
N LYS A 399 0.15 20.39 10.07
CA LYS A 399 -0.83 21.48 10.03
C LYS A 399 -0.15 22.81 10.37
N ARG A 400 -0.37 23.83 9.54
CA ARG A 400 0.14 25.18 9.78
C ARG A 400 -0.44 25.68 11.11
N HIS A 401 0.43 26.19 11.98
CA HIS A 401 -0.02 26.78 13.24
C HIS A 401 -0.78 28.07 12.95
N MET A 402 -2.10 27.96 12.79
CA MET A 402 -3.00 29.10 12.77
C MET A 402 -3.14 29.58 14.21
N THR A 403 -2.29 30.51 14.63
CA THR A 403 -2.63 31.34 15.79
C THR A 403 -3.96 31.99 15.45
N HIS A 404 -5.04 31.58 16.11
CA HIS A 404 -6.30 32.31 16.06
C HIS A 404 -5.99 33.72 16.57
N GLY A 405 -5.73 34.64 15.65
CA GLY A 405 -5.75 36.06 15.93
C GLY A 405 -7.16 36.36 16.39
N ARG A 406 -7.37 36.36 17.71
CA ARG A 406 -8.51 37.04 18.32
C ARG A 406 -8.46 38.46 17.77
N ARG A 407 -9.27 38.74 16.74
CA ARG A 407 -9.69 40.10 16.43
C ARG A 407 -10.40 40.57 17.67
N HIS A 408 -9.68 41.24 18.56
CA HIS A 408 -10.26 42.07 19.58
C HIS A 408 -11.07 43.13 18.84
N LEU A 409 -12.38 42.90 18.72
CA LEU A 409 -13.33 43.95 18.45
C LEU A 409 -13.25 44.88 19.67
N ALA A 410 -12.47 45.96 19.53
CA ALA A 410 -12.49 47.06 20.47
C ALA A 410 -13.86 47.72 20.37
N GLY A 411 -14.77 47.36 21.29
CA GLY A 411 -15.98 48.11 21.54
C GLY A 411 -15.59 49.50 22.06
N ARG A 412 -15.67 50.50 21.18
CA ARG A 412 -15.68 51.91 21.56
C ARG A 412 -16.93 52.17 22.39
N GLY A 413 -16.76 52.38 23.69
CA GLY A 413 -17.73 53.09 24.50
C GLY A 413 -17.72 54.58 24.13
N SER A 414 -18.89 55.16 23.89
CA SER A 414 -19.12 56.60 23.91
C SER A 414 -20.60 56.87 24.17
N PHE A 415 -20.82 57.58 25.28
CA PHE A 415 -22.04 58.19 25.83
C PHE A 415 -23.07 57.29 26.51
#